data_AF-A0AAW0FK70-F1
#
_entry.id   AF-A0AAW0FK70-F1
#
_cell.length_a   1.000
_cell.length_b   1.000
_cell.length_c   1.000
_cell.angle_alpha   90.00
_cell.angle_beta   90.00
_cell.angle_gamma   90.00
#
_symmetry.space_group_name_H-M   'P 1'
#
loop_
_entity.id
_entity.type
_entity.pdbx_description
1 polymer ?
#
loop_
_entity_poly.entity_id
_entity_poly.type
_entity_poly.pdbx_seq_one_letter_code
_entity_poly.pdbx_strand_id
1 'polypeptide(L)' 'MERVIEIRDAHDSRVLWSCIGPAGDVVCTGAGDENLKFWRVWEVPKTKKSKESKEGGQGRSSTNANILSIR' A
#
# COMPACT_ATOMS: atom_id res chain seq x y z
N MET A 1 -5.08 8.42 -23.66
CA MET A 1 -4.78 8.24 -22.22
C MET A 1 -3.90 7.01 -22.12
N GLU A 2 -2.70 7.15 -21.57
CA GLU A 2 -1.77 6.03 -21.42
C GLU A 2 -2.05 5.29 -20.10
N ARG A 3 -2.06 3.96 -20.16
CA ARG A 3 -2.25 3.11 -18.98
C ARG A 3 -0.89 2.79 -18.35
N VAL A 4 -0.68 3.25 -17.12
CA VAL A 4 0.61 3.06 -16.43
C VAL A 4 0.72 1.67 -15.77
N ILE A 5 -0.37 1.16 -15.19
CA ILE A 5 -0.37 -0.12 -14.46
C ILE A 5 -1.74 -0.80 -14.54
N GLU A 6 -1.73 -2.14 -14.49
CA GLU A 6 -2.87 -3.00 -14.26
C GLU A 6 -2.60 -3.90 -13.06
N ILE A 7 -3.54 -3.96 -12.12
CA ILE A 7 -3.48 -4.91 -11.01
C ILE A 7 -4.52 -5.99 -11.28
N ARG A 8 -4.05 -7.15 -11.73
CA ARG A 8 -4.92 -8.32 -11.94
C ARG A 8 -5.29 -8.93 -10.59
N ASP A 9 -6.53 -9.42 -10.50
CA ASP A 9 -7.05 -10.12 -9.31
C ASP A 9 -6.84 -9.31 -8.01
N ALA A 10 -7.09 -8.00 -8.10
CA ALA A 10 -6.90 -7.08 -6.98
C ALA A 10 -7.81 -7.44 -5.80
N HIS A 11 -9.06 -7.81 -6.04
CA HIS A 11 -10.03 -8.23 -5.03
C HIS A 11 -10.93 -9.34 -5.61
N ASP A 12 -11.45 -10.21 -4.75
CA ASP A 12 -12.37 -11.29 -5.14
C ASP A 12 -13.81 -10.80 -5.28
N SER A 13 -14.06 -9.55 -4.89
CA SER A 13 -15.34 -8.85 -4.95
C SER A 13 -15.17 -7.43 -5.48
N ARG A 14 -16.29 -6.76 -5.73
CA ARG A 14 -16.29 -5.38 -6.24
C ARG A 14 -15.58 -4.44 -5.25
N VAL A 15 -14.65 -3.63 -5.79
CA VAL A 15 -14.05 -2.51 -5.07
C VAL A 15 -15.12 -1.45 -4.81
N LEU A 16 -15.27 -1.07 -3.55
CA LEU A 16 -16.29 -0.11 -3.08
C LEU A 16 -15.67 1.27 -2.82
N TRP A 17 -14.40 1.30 -2.41
CA TRP A 17 -13.71 2.53 -2.05
C TRP A 17 -12.25 2.50 -2.47
N SER A 18 -11.74 3.67 -2.84
CA SER A 18 -10.30 3.91 -3.04
C SER A 18 -9.90 5.25 -2.43
N CYS A 19 -8.68 5.32 -1.90
CA CYS A 19 -8.06 6.57 -1.50
C CYS A 19 -6.56 6.55 -1.80
N ILE A 20 -5.98 7.74 -1.92
CA ILE A 20 -4.55 7.91 -2.11
C ILE A 20 -3.93 8.49 -0.84
N GLY A 21 -2.74 8.02 -0.49
CA GLY A 21 -1.96 8.59 0.60
C GLY A 21 -1.63 10.07 0.33
N PRO A 22 -1.42 10.90 1.36
CA PRO A 22 -1.08 12.33 1.18
C PRO A 22 0.20 12.57 0.38
N ALA A 23 1.13 11.62 0.41
CA ALA A 23 2.37 11.66 -0.37
C ALA A 23 2.19 11.19 -1.83
N GLY A 24 1.00 10.70 -2.19
CA GLY A 24 0.68 10.25 -3.55
C GLY A 24 1.26 8.89 -3.93
N ASP A 25 2.05 8.25 -3.08
CA ASP A 25 2.86 7.06 -3.37
C ASP A 25 2.13 5.73 -3.18
N VAL A 26 1.15 5.71 -2.28
CA VAL A 26 0.35 4.52 -1.95
C VAL A 26 -1.12 4.78 -2.25
N VAL A 27 -1.76 3.78 -2.85
CA VAL A 27 -3.22 3.70 -3.03
C VAL A 27 -3.76 2.62 -2.10
N CYS A 28 -4.84 2.93 -1.37
CA CYS A 28 -5.57 1.96 -0.58
C CYS A 28 -6.91 1.66 -1.27
N THR A 29 -7.28 0.38 -1.33
CA THR A 29 -8.56 -0.10 -1.86
C THR A 29 -9.28 -0.95 -0.82
N GLY A 30 -10.58 -0.72 -0.67
CA GLY A 30 -11.48 -1.54 0.12
C GLY A 30 -12.58 -2.14 -0.75
N ALA A 31 -12.88 -3.42 -0.56
CA ALA A 31 -13.86 -4.15 -1.36
C ALA A 31 -14.81 -4.99 -0.49
N GLY A 32 -15.82 -5.58 -1.13
CA GLY A 32 -16.79 -6.46 -0.49
C GLY A 32 -16.24 -7.84 -0.07
N ASP A 33 -14.97 -8.13 -0.34
CA ASP A 33 -14.26 -9.31 0.15
C ASP A 33 -13.68 -9.09 1.56
N GLU A 34 -14.13 -8.02 2.24
CA GLU A 34 -13.74 -7.61 3.59
C GLU A 34 -12.23 -7.32 3.75
N ASN A 35 -11.52 -7.16 2.63
CA ASN A 35 -10.10 -6.87 2.63
C ASN A 35 -9.82 -5.40 2.31
N LEU A 36 -8.80 -4.87 3.00
CA LEU A 36 -8.13 -3.62 2.66
C LEU A 36 -6.75 -3.94 2.09
N LYS A 37 -6.48 -3.48 0.86
CA LYS A 37 -5.20 -3.70 0.18
C LYS A 37 -4.50 -2.38 -0.10
N PHE A 38 -3.20 -2.36 0.11
CA PHE A 38 -2.33 -1.20 -0.08
C PHE A 38 -1.37 -1.46 -1.24
N TRP A 39 -1.37 -0.55 -2.22
CA TRP A 39 -0.62 -0.65 -3.45
C TRP A 39 0.37 0.50 -3.53
N ARG A 40 1.66 0.20 -3.59
CA ARG A 40 2.67 1.22 -3.81
C ARG A 40 2.81 1.47 -5.31
N VAL A 41 2.35 2.63 -5.77
CA VAL A 41 2.29 2.96 -7.20
C VAL A 41 3.57 3.67 -7.65
N TRP A 42 4.24 4.37 -6.74
CA TRP A 42 5.47 5.10 -7.02
C TRP A 42 6.53 4.83 -5.96
N GLU A 43 7.80 4.84 -6.38
CA GLU A 43 8.93 4.91 -5.45
C GLU A 43 8.97 6.31 -4.84
N VAL A 44 8.82 6.41 -3.52
CA VAL A 44 9.12 7.67 -2.82
C VAL A 44 10.63 7.85 -2.85
N PRO A 45 11.15 8.97 -3.37
CA PRO A 45 12.58 9.27 -3.26
C PRO A 45 12.96 9.23 -1.78
N LYS A 46 13.83 8.29 -1.40
CA LYS A 46 14.34 8.20 -0.04
C LYS A 46 15.11 9.49 0.26
N THR A 47 14.47 10.47 0.89
CA THR A 47 15.19 11.57 1.52
C THR A 47 16.14 10.91 2.52
N LYS A 48 17.46 11.05 2.32
CA LYS A 48 18.47 10.57 3.26
C LYS A 48 18.29 11.33 4.58
N LYS A 49 17.32 10.93 5.41
CA LYS A 49 17.23 11.39 6.79
C LYS A 49 18.36 10.70 7.54
N SER A 50 19.24 11.54 8.08
CA SER A 50 20.27 11.18 9.02
C SER A 50 19.72 10.30 10.14
N LYS A 51 20.58 9.38 10.58
CA LYS A 51 20.43 8.44 11.68
C LYS A 51 19.89 9.11 12.96
N GLU A 52 19.21 8.30 13.78
CA GLU A 52 18.86 8.48 15.22
C GLU A 52 17.45 9.09 15.48
N SER A 53 16.53 8.53 16.27
CA SER A 53 16.58 7.60 17.42
C SER A 53 15.35 6.66 17.48
N LYS A 54 15.45 5.57 18.27
CA LYS A 54 14.40 4.58 18.55
C LYS A 54 13.30 5.14 19.46
N GLU A 55 12.02 4.87 19.18
CA GLU A 55 11.07 4.17 20.08
C GLU A 55 9.66 4.06 19.48
N GLY A 56 9.02 2.89 19.65
CA GLY A 56 7.57 2.68 19.60
C GLY A 56 6.92 2.48 18.22
N GLY A 57 6.74 1.22 17.80
CA GLY A 57 5.85 0.90 16.67
C GLY A 57 6.09 -0.49 16.08
N GLN A 58 5.33 -1.45 16.61
CA GLN A 58 4.99 -2.81 16.15
C GLN A 58 5.72 -3.46 14.95
N GLY A 59 6.01 -4.75 15.15
CA GLY A 59 6.81 -5.60 14.28
C GLY A 59 6.46 -5.49 12.80
N ARG A 60 7.52 -5.28 12.01
CA ARG A 60 7.53 -5.51 10.57
C ARG A 60 7.29 -7.00 10.33
N SER A 61 6.03 -7.41 10.22
CA SER A 61 5.66 -8.71 9.69
C SER A 61 6.11 -8.75 8.24
N SER A 62 7.20 -9.48 7.98
CA SER A 62 7.71 -9.76 6.64
C SER A 62 6.72 -10.65 5.93
N THR A 63 5.71 -10.07 5.29
CA THR A 63 4.95 -10.73 4.24
C THR A 63 5.71 -10.55 2.93
N ASN A 64 5.77 -11.62 2.13
CA ASN A 64 6.42 -11.62 0.82
C ASN A 64 6.02 -10.37 0.04
N ALA A 65 6.99 -9.74 -0.62
CA ALA A 65 7.10 -8.33 -0.99
C ALA A 65 5.94 -7.66 -1.77
N ASN A 66 4.77 -8.28 -1.94
CA ASN A 66 3.65 -7.74 -2.71
C ASN A 66 2.29 -7.70 -1.99
N ILE A 67 2.15 -8.18 -0.75
CA ILE A 67 0.88 -8.06 -0.01
C ILE A 67 1.17 -7.59 1.42
N LEU A 68 0.87 -6.31 1.70
CA LEU A 68 0.59 -5.87 3.07
C LEU A 68 -0.91 -6.09 3.32
N SER A 69 -1.25 -7.22 3.94
CA SER A 69 -2.58 -7.44 4.51
C SER A 69 -2.53 -7.20 6.01
N ILE A 70 -3.39 -6.33 6.53
CA ILE A 70 -3.65 -6.23 7.98
C ILE A 70 -4.90 -7.09 8.23
N ARG A 71 -4.79 -8.06 9.13
CA ARG A 71 -5.93 -8.76 9.73
C ARG A 71 -6.33 -8.06 11.01
#